data_AF-A0A7V0PTC1-F1
#
_entry.id   AF-A0A7V0PTC1-F1
#
_cell.length_a   1.000
_cell.length_b   1.000
_cell.length_c   1.000
_cell.angle_alpha   90.00
_cell.angle_beta   90.00
_cell.angle_gamma   90.00
#
_symmetry.space_group_name_H-M   'P 1'
#
loop_
_entity.id
_entity.type
_entity.pdbx_description
1 polymer ?
#
loop_
_entity_poly.entity_id
_entity_poly.type
_entity_poly.pdbx_seq_one_letter_code
_entity_poly.pdbx_strand_id
1 'polypeptide(L)'
;SPEAYARGRAQLGTIGSGNHFVEIDVVDAIYDEKAAEAFGLQKDRIVVIIHTGSRGFGYQICDEYVRKMLRASEKYGIELPDRQLCSAPFQSPEGQEYFGAMNAAVNYAFANRQVIAHWVREAFEIGLKRSPREIGLELVYEVAHNIAKLETHVVDGKERELVVHRKGATRAFGPGHPAVPVEYREVGQPVLIPGDMGRYSFVLVGTEKAMEETFGSSCHGAGRRMSRRQAKKAARGRAIHRELEDRGIYSMAASRATMVEEIPEAYKDVADVVEAVEGAGIARKVAKLLPIGVVKG
;
A
#
# COMPACT_ATOMS: atom_id res chain seq x y z
N SER A 1 22.53 3.29 8.43
CA SER A 1 23.78 2.88 7.76
C SER A 1 24.09 3.83 6.60
N PRO A 2 25.37 4.16 6.36
CA PRO A 2 25.82 4.90 5.18
C PRO A 2 25.36 4.27 3.85
N GLU A 3 25.30 2.94 3.77
CA GLU A 3 24.89 2.22 2.56
C GLU A 3 23.40 2.46 2.25
N ALA A 4 22.53 2.34 3.26
CA ALA A 4 21.12 2.65 3.12
C ALA A 4 20.94 4.10 2.63
N TYR A 5 21.58 5.06 3.30
CA TYR A 5 21.51 6.47 2.92
C TYR A 5 21.96 6.73 1.49
N ALA A 6 23.10 6.16 1.06
CA ALA A 6 23.61 6.32 -0.30
C ALA A 6 22.62 5.81 -1.35
N ARG A 7 22.02 4.63 -1.13
CA ARG A 7 20.98 4.07 -2.03
C ARG A 7 19.71 4.92 -2.04
N GLY A 8 19.26 5.38 -0.87
CA GLY A 8 18.05 6.19 -0.71
C GLY A 8 18.17 7.57 -1.32
N ARG A 9 19.30 8.26 -1.15
CA ARG A 9 19.50 9.63 -1.61
C ARG A 9 19.24 9.80 -3.11
N ALA A 10 19.63 8.81 -3.92
CA ALA A 10 19.47 8.87 -5.38
C ALA A 10 18.06 8.51 -5.88
N GLN A 11 17.14 8.08 -5.00
CA GLN A 11 15.85 7.48 -5.39
C GLN A 11 14.63 8.21 -4.84
N LEU A 12 14.81 9.30 -4.07
CA LEU A 12 13.68 10.07 -3.53
C LEU A 12 12.92 10.75 -4.68
N GLY A 13 11.59 10.72 -4.60
CA GLY A 13 10.67 11.17 -5.65
C GLY A 13 10.39 10.13 -6.73
N THR A 14 10.92 8.90 -6.67
CA THR A 14 10.75 7.91 -7.76
C THR A 14 9.66 6.87 -7.45
N ILE A 15 8.96 6.41 -8.49
CA ILE A 15 7.98 5.30 -8.39
C ILE A 15 8.74 3.99 -8.12
N GLY A 16 9.68 3.69 -9.01
CA GLY A 16 10.44 2.44 -9.04
C GLY A 16 9.72 1.25 -9.66
N SER A 17 10.37 0.09 -9.52
CA SER A 17 9.96 -1.15 -10.15
C SER A 17 9.03 -2.03 -9.28
N GLY A 18 8.58 -3.14 -9.88
CA GLY A 18 7.70 -4.11 -9.26
C GLY A 18 6.23 -3.72 -9.40
N ASN A 19 5.44 -4.00 -8.36
CA ASN A 19 4.03 -3.64 -8.32
C ASN A 19 3.80 -2.13 -8.09
N HIS A 20 4.84 -1.31 -8.02
CA HIS A 20 4.71 0.15 -7.89
C HIS A 20 4.18 0.82 -9.16
N PHE A 21 3.38 1.86 -8.99
CA PHE A 21 2.78 2.65 -10.06
C PHE A 21 2.24 4.00 -9.56
N VAL A 22 1.97 4.89 -10.51
CA VAL A 22 0.99 5.98 -10.39
C VAL A 22 -0.13 5.66 -11.38
N GLU A 23 -1.37 5.61 -10.91
CA GLU A 23 -2.51 5.18 -11.71
C GLU A 23 -3.62 6.23 -11.61
N ILE A 24 -4.20 6.58 -12.75
CA ILE A 24 -5.34 7.47 -12.90
C ILE A 24 -6.56 6.59 -13.10
N ASP A 25 -7.50 6.71 -12.19
CA ASP A 25 -8.72 5.91 -12.14
C ASP A 25 -9.95 6.79 -12.26
N VAL A 26 -11.06 6.18 -12.68
CA VAL A 26 -12.40 6.69 -12.51
C VAL A 26 -13.12 5.92 -11.41
N VAL A 27 -13.90 6.61 -10.58
CA VAL A 27 -14.82 5.97 -9.63
C VAL A 27 -15.98 5.34 -10.40
N ASP A 28 -15.94 4.02 -10.54
CA ASP A 28 -16.91 3.22 -11.31
C ASP A 28 -18.23 3.00 -10.55
N ALA A 29 -18.11 2.68 -9.27
CA ALA A 29 -19.25 2.37 -8.41
C ALA A 29 -19.03 2.85 -6.98
N ILE A 30 -20.11 3.27 -6.33
CA ILE A 30 -20.21 3.56 -4.90
C ILE A 30 -21.04 2.45 -4.24
N TYR A 31 -20.57 1.95 -3.10
CA TYR A 31 -21.22 0.92 -2.30
C TYR A 31 -21.69 1.44 -0.93
N ASP A 32 -21.03 2.47 -0.40
CA ASP A 32 -21.40 3.16 0.83
C ASP A 32 -21.38 4.68 0.58
N GLU A 33 -22.56 5.26 0.37
CA GLU A 33 -22.73 6.68 0.07
C GLU A 33 -22.22 7.58 1.20
N LYS A 34 -22.45 7.19 2.46
CA LYS A 34 -22.03 8.01 3.62
C LYS A 34 -20.51 8.06 3.72
N ALA A 35 -19.84 6.93 3.59
CA ALA A 35 -18.38 6.88 3.60
C ALA A 35 -17.77 7.53 2.36
N ALA A 36 -18.39 7.35 1.18
CA ALA A 36 -17.93 7.97 -0.06
C ALA A 36 -18.01 9.51 0.01
N GLU A 37 -19.12 10.06 0.51
CA GLU A 37 -19.29 11.49 0.74
C GLU A 37 -18.20 12.02 1.69
N ALA A 38 -17.99 11.36 2.83
CA ALA A 38 -16.95 11.74 3.78
C ALA A 38 -15.55 11.71 3.15
N PHE A 39 -15.28 10.78 2.23
CA PHE A 39 -13.99 10.65 1.55
C PHE A 39 -13.87 11.54 0.30
N GLY A 40 -14.90 12.31 -0.05
CA GLY A 40 -14.92 13.14 -1.27
C GLY A 40 -14.99 12.32 -2.57
N LEU A 41 -15.44 11.07 -2.50
CA LEU A 41 -15.59 10.15 -3.62
C LEU A 41 -17.01 10.19 -4.17
N GLN A 42 -17.14 10.24 -5.48
CA GLN A 42 -18.42 10.27 -6.19
C GLN A 42 -18.23 9.53 -7.50
N LYS A 43 -19.29 8.89 -8.00
CA LYS A 43 -19.26 8.21 -9.30
C LYS A 43 -18.75 9.16 -10.40
N ASP A 44 -17.97 8.61 -11.33
CA ASP A 44 -17.36 9.29 -12.47
C ASP A 44 -16.26 10.33 -12.11
N ARG A 45 -15.93 10.51 -10.83
CA ARG A 45 -14.76 11.32 -10.45
C ARG A 45 -13.46 10.63 -10.83
N ILE A 46 -12.49 11.45 -11.24
CA ILE A 46 -11.11 11.02 -11.45
C ILE A 46 -10.38 11.03 -10.11
N VAL A 47 -9.67 9.94 -9.83
CA VAL A 47 -8.77 9.81 -8.67
C VAL A 47 -7.40 9.35 -9.13
N VAL A 48 -6.39 9.56 -8.29
CA VAL A 48 -5.02 9.11 -8.56
C VAL A 48 -4.52 8.25 -7.40
N ILE A 49 -4.05 7.04 -7.72
CA ILE A 49 -3.40 6.14 -6.77
C ILE A 49 -1.90 6.24 -6.95
N ILE A 50 -1.18 6.48 -5.85
CA ILE A 50 0.28 6.45 -5.81
C ILE A 50 0.70 5.24 -4.97
N HIS A 51 1.14 4.18 -5.65
CA HIS A 51 1.61 2.97 -4.99
C HIS A 51 3.14 2.88 -5.05
N THR A 52 3.81 3.30 -3.98
CA THR A 52 5.26 3.15 -3.81
C THR A 52 5.67 3.15 -2.34
N GLY A 53 6.93 2.86 -2.07
CA GLY A 53 7.48 2.72 -0.71
C GLY A 53 8.82 3.40 -0.52
N SER A 54 9.60 2.86 0.40
CA SER A 54 10.89 3.41 0.86
C SER A 54 12.05 3.19 -0.12
N ARG A 55 11.77 2.77 -1.36
CA ARG A 55 12.78 2.48 -2.40
C ARG A 55 13.90 1.56 -1.87
N GLY A 56 15.13 1.73 -2.35
CA GLY A 56 16.29 0.99 -1.88
C GLY A 56 16.69 1.30 -0.43
N PHE A 57 16.23 2.42 0.15
CA PHE A 57 16.55 2.83 1.52
C PHE A 57 16.04 1.81 2.54
N GLY A 58 14.73 1.53 2.51
CA GLY A 58 14.14 0.57 3.44
C GLY A 58 14.52 -0.89 3.14
N TYR A 59 14.76 -1.23 1.87
CA TYR A 59 15.30 -2.56 1.52
C TYR A 59 16.65 -2.80 2.21
N GLN A 60 17.56 -1.83 2.11
CA GLN A 60 18.88 -1.95 2.70
C GLN A 60 18.82 -2.05 4.23
N ILE A 61 17.95 -1.24 4.86
CA ILE A 61 17.69 -1.34 6.30
C ILE A 61 17.22 -2.76 6.65
N CYS A 62 16.22 -3.29 5.95
CA CYS A 62 15.73 -4.65 6.20
C CYS A 62 16.85 -5.70 6.08
N ASP A 63 17.65 -5.66 5.01
CA ASP A 63 18.74 -6.62 4.77
C ASP A 63 19.80 -6.59 5.88
N GLU A 64 20.21 -5.38 6.31
CA GLU A 64 21.16 -5.20 7.40
C GLU A 64 20.61 -5.73 8.73
N TYR A 65 19.36 -5.41 9.05
CA TYR A 65 18.75 -5.83 10.31
C TYR A 65 18.39 -7.31 10.35
N VAL A 66 18.07 -7.97 9.25
CA VAL A 66 17.91 -9.45 9.23
C VAL A 66 19.18 -10.13 9.74
N ARG A 67 20.37 -9.67 9.31
CA ARG A 67 21.65 -10.23 9.78
C ARG A 67 21.89 -9.96 11.26
N LYS A 68 21.51 -8.77 11.75
CA LYS A 68 21.58 -8.43 13.18
C LYS A 68 20.60 -9.26 14.01
N MET A 69 19.37 -9.44 13.53
CA MET A 69 18.30 -10.18 14.20
C MET A 69 18.62 -11.67 14.31
N LEU A 70 19.29 -12.27 13.31
CA LEU A 70 19.77 -13.65 13.43
C LEU A 70 20.71 -13.84 14.64
N ARG A 71 21.67 -12.93 14.82
CA ARG A 71 22.57 -12.94 15.98
C ARG A 71 21.85 -12.63 17.28
N ALA A 72 20.86 -11.73 17.23
CA ALA A 72 20.03 -11.41 18.39
C ALA A 72 19.17 -12.60 18.82
N SER A 73 18.59 -13.35 17.88
CA SER A 73 17.83 -14.57 18.18
C SER A 73 18.68 -15.59 18.93
N GLU A 74 19.92 -15.81 18.49
CA GLU A 74 20.89 -16.66 19.20
C GLU A 74 21.21 -16.10 20.60
N LYS A 75 21.56 -14.81 20.69
CA LYS A 75 21.88 -14.11 21.96
C LYS A 75 20.76 -14.20 23.00
N TYR A 76 19.51 -14.12 22.56
CA TYR A 76 18.33 -14.13 23.43
C TYR A 76 17.68 -15.51 23.56
N GLY A 77 18.28 -16.56 22.98
CA GLY A 77 17.76 -17.93 23.05
C GLY A 77 16.38 -18.09 22.39
N ILE A 78 16.08 -17.31 21.36
CA ILE A 78 14.82 -17.40 20.62
C ILE A 78 14.92 -18.57 19.64
N GLU A 79 14.10 -19.60 19.86
CA GLU A 79 13.98 -20.72 18.93
C GLU A 79 13.28 -20.26 17.64
N LEU A 80 13.95 -20.48 16.51
CA LEU A 80 13.44 -20.08 15.19
C LEU A 80 12.98 -21.32 14.42
N PRO A 81 11.66 -21.48 14.15
CA PRO A 81 11.18 -22.57 13.31
C PRO A 81 11.65 -22.44 11.85
N ASP A 82 11.96 -21.20 11.42
CA ASP A 82 12.64 -20.90 10.16
C ASP A 82 13.61 -19.72 10.39
N ARG A 83 14.79 -19.76 9.77
CA ARG A 83 15.80 -18.69 9.87
C ARG A 83 15.26 -17.33 9.39
N GLN A 84 14.31 -17.32 8.46
CA GLN A 84 13.65 -16.13 7.94
C GLN A 84 12.72 -15.46 8.96
N LEU A 85 12.43 -16.12 10.10
CA LEU A 85 11.65 -15.58 11.21
C LEU A 85 12.54 -14.99 12.32
N CYS A 86 13.79 -14.66 12.01
CA CYS A 86 14.72 -14.02 12.94
C CYS A 86 14.09 -12.80 13.62
N SER A 87 14.29 -12.70 14.94
CA SER A 87 13.67 -11.66 15.76
C SER A 87 14.52 -11.36 17.00
N ALA A 88 14.15 -10.29 17.71
CA ALA A 88 14.69 -9.90 19.00
C ALA A 88 13.55 -9.44 19.91
N PRO A 89 13.71 -9.46 21.24
CA PRO A 89 12.76 -8.84 22.14
C PRO A 89 12.62 -7.35 21.77
N PHE A 90 11.38 -6.84 21.71
CA PHE A 90 11.15 -5.46 21.25
C PHE A 90 11.91 -4.41 22.06
N GLN A 91 12.03 -4.61 23.37
CA GLN A 91 12.73 -3.70 24.29
C GLN A 91 14.27 -3.92 24.31
N SER A 92 14.80 -4.85 23.51
CA SER A 92 16.25 -5.03 23.40
C SER A 92 16.88 -3.87 22.63
N PRO A 93 18.20 -3.63 22.78
CA PRO A 93 18.92 -2.65 21.97
C PRO A 93 18.71 -2.86 20.47
N GLU A 94 18.78 -4.10 19.99
CA GLU A 94 18.58 -4.46 18.57
C GLU A 94 17.13 -4.23 18.11
N GLY A 95 16.15 -4.54 18.97
CA GLY A 95 14.73 -4.30 18.72
C GLY A 95 14.41 -2.81 18.55
N GLN A 96 14.89 -1.98 19.49
CA GLN A 96 14.70 -0.53 19.44
C GLN A 96 15.49 0.14 18.31
N GLU A 97 16.72 -0.32 18.03
CA GLU A 97 17.52 0.19 16.91
C GLU A 97 16.82 -0.09 15.57
N TYR A 98 16.30 -1.31 15.38
CA TYR A 98 15.52 -1.66 14.19
C TYR A 98 14.23 -0.84 14.09
N PHE A 99 13.49 -0.70 15.19
CA PHE A 99 12.25 0.06 15.20
C PHE A 99 12.48 1.53 14.79
N GLY A 100 13.54 2.16 15.33
CA GLY A 100 13.96 3.49 14.91
C GLY A 100 14.35 3.57 13.44
N ALA A 101 15.13 2.61 12.93
CA ALA A 101 15.53 2.56 11.53
C ALA A 101 14.34 2.30 10.57
N MET A 102 13.42 1.42 10.95
CA MET A 102 12.18 1.16 10.22
C MET A 102 11.32 2.43 10.16
N ASN A 103 11.17 3.15 11.27
CA ASN A 103 10.45 4.43 11.30
C ASN A 103 11.09 5.47 10.37
N ALA A 104 12.43 5.54 10.31
CA ALA A 104 13.11 6.38 9.33
C ALA A 104 12.80 5.96 7.88
N ALA A 105 12.74 4.66 7.60
CA ALA A 105 12.38 4.14 6.27
C ALA A 105 10.93 4.47 5.89
N VAL A 106 10.01 4.39 6.86
CA VAL A 106 8.61 4.78 6.70
C VAL A 106 8.49 6.28 6.44
N ASN A 107 9.20 7.12 7.19
CA ASN A 107 9.22 8.58 6.96
C ASN A 107 9.77 8.92 5.57
N TYR A 108 10.82 8.23 5.12
CA TYR A 108 11.31 8.36 3.76
C TYR A 108 10.23 7.97 2.73
N ALA A 109 9.47 6.90 2.96
CA ALA A 109 8.40 6.49 2.06
C ALA A 109 7.26 7.51 1.98
N PHE A 110 6.88 8.12 3.12
CA PHE A 110 5.94 9.25 3.18
C PHE A 110 6.46 10.45 2.38
N ALA A 111 7.71 10.86 2.60
CA ALA A 111 8.33 11.93 1.83
C ALA A 111 8.37 11.63 0.32
N ASN A 112 8.67 10.38 -0.06
CA ASN A 112 8.68 9.94 -1.45
C ASN A 112 7.30 10.12 -2.10
N ARG A 113 6.22 9.67 -1.45
CA ARG A 113 4.86 9.82 -1.96
C ARG A 113 4.41 11.28 -1.97
N GLN A 114 4.82 12.08 -1.00
CA GLN A 114 4.52 13.51 -0.98
C GLN A 114 5.13 14.26 -2.17
N VAL A 115 6.39 13.95 -2.52
CA VAL A 115 7.05 14.52 -3.71
C VAL A 115 6.35 14.08 -4.99
N ILE A 116 6.01 12.80 -5.11
CA ILE A 116 5.29 12.28 -6.28
C ILE A 116 3.89 12.93 -6.39
N ALA A 117 3.18 13.10 -5.27
CA ALA A 117 1.87 13.74 -5.26
C ALA A 117 1.94 15.20 -5.73
N HIS A 118 3.02 15.92 -5.41
CA HIS A 118 3.27 17.25 -5.95
C HIS A 118 3.44 17.22 -7.48
N TRP A 119 4.28 16.32 -8.01
CA TRP A 119 4.47 16.21 -9.46
C TRP A 119 3.24 15.69 -10.21
N VAL A 120 2.40 14.86 -9.56
CA VAL A 120 1.08 14.49 -10.10
C VAL A 120 0.23 15.74 -10.28
N ARG A 121 0.16 16.63 -9.29
CA ARG A 121 -0.59 17.90 -9.40
C ARG A 121 -0.07 18.77 -10.53
N GLU A 122 1.25 18.93 -10.66
CA GLU A 122 1.87 19.68 -11.75
C GLU A 122 1.58 19.05 -13.13
N ALA A 123 1.61 17.71 -13.23
CA ALA A 123 1.30 17.01 -14.47
C ALA A 123 -0.17 17.23 -14.90
N PHE A 124 -1.11 17.24 -13.95
CA PHE A 124 -2.51 17.57 -14.22
C PHE A 124 -2.69 19.04 -14.63
N GLU A 125 -1.98 19.98 -13.99
CA GLU A 125 -1.98 21.39 -14.38
C GLU A 125 -1.49 21.59 -15.83
N ILE A 126 -0.36 20.98 -16.18
CA ILE A 126 0.21 21.03 -17.54
C ILE A 126 -0.74 20.38 -18.54
N GLY A 127 -1.23 19.17 -18.23
CA GLY A 127 -2.05 18.38 -19.14
C GLY A 127 -3.44 18.97 -19.39
N LEU A 128 -4.09 19.49 -18.34
CA LEU A 128 -5.45 20.04 -18.42
C LEU A 128 -5.48 21.55 -18.68
N LYS A 129 -4.33 22.24 -18.56
CA LYS A 129 -4.22 23.71 -18.67
C LYS A 129 -5.19 24.43 -17.73
N ARG A 130 -5.30 23.94 -16.50
CA ARG A 130 -6.18 24.47 -15.45
C ARG A 130 -5.38 24.71 -14.19
N SER A 131 -5.78 25.70 -13.40
CA SER A 131 -5.12 25.99 -12.14
C SER A 131 -5.30 24.85 -11.13
N PRO A 132 -4.38 24.66 -10.16
CA PRO A 132 -4.52 23.65 -9.11
C PRO A 132 -5.86 23.72 -8.36
N ARG A 133 -6.41 24.92 -8.19
CA ARG A 133 -7.71 25.15 -7.54
C ARG A 133 -8.88 24.63 -8.36
N GLU A 134 -8.83 24.76 -9.68
CA GLU A 134 -9.87 24.22 -10.58
C GLU A 134 -9.78 22.70 -10.73
N ILE A 135 -8.58 22.13 -10.59
CA ILE A 135 -8.35 20.70 -10.64
C ILE A 135 -8.80 20.02 -9.35
N GLY A 136 -8.49 20.61 -8.18
CA GLY A 136 -8.96 20.12 -6.89
C GLY A 136 -8.39 18.77 -6.46
N LEU A 137 -7.12 18.46 -6.80
CA LEU A 137 -6.46 17.22 -6.39
C LEU A 137 -6.07 17.24 -4.91
N GLU A 138 -6.98 16.77 -4.07
CA GLU A 138 -6.83 16.63 -2.63
C GLU A 138 -6.45 15.20 -2.22
N LEU A 139 -5.74 15.08 -1.09
CA LEU A 139 -5.35 13.78 -0.56
C LEU A 139 -6.54 13.18 0.20
N VAL A 140 -7.11 12.09 -0.31
CA VAL A 140 -8.13 11.32 0.42
C VAL A 140 -7.49 10.68 1.65
N TYR A 141 -6.49 9.81 1.44
CA TYR A 141 -5.79 9.15 2.53
C TYR A 141 -4.44 8.60 2.08
N GLU A 142 -3.58 8.29 3.05
CA GLU A 142 -2.31 7.62 2.81
C GLU A 142 -2.10 6.52 3.85
N VAL A 143 -1.82 5.30 3.40
CA VAL A 143 -1.73 4.12 4.27
C VAL A 143 -0.48 3.29 3.95
N ALA A 144 0.19 2.81 4.99
CA ALA A 144 1.29 1.85 4.88
C ALA A 144 0.76 0.42 4.99
N HIS A 145 1.38 -0.51 4.26
CA HIS A 145 1.05 -1.93 4.29
C HIS A 145 2.22 -2.87 4.63
N ASN A 146 3.42 -2.29 4.84
CA ASN A 146 4.62 -2.97 5.32
C ASN A 146 5.20 -2.12 6.45
N ILE A 147 4.79 -2.39 7.68
CA ILE A 147 5.10 -1.57 8.85
C ILE A 147 4.87 -2.34 10.15
N ALA A 148 5.62 -2.00 11.20
CA ALA A 148 5.27 -2.34 12.58
C ALA A 148 4.82 -1.08 13.32
N LYS A 149 3.78 -1.17 14.13
CA LYS A 149 3.24 -0.04 14.91
C LYS A 149 3.01 -0.44 16.36
N LEU A 150 3.33 0.47 17.29
CA LEU A 150 2.83 0.38 18.66
C LEU A 150 1.37 0.85 18.67
N GLU A 151 0.48 -0.04 19.08
CA GLU A 151 -0.96 0.19 19.11
C GLU A 151 -1.55 -0.44 20.37
N THR A 152 -2.59 0.18 20.93
CA THR A 152 -3.35 -0.38 22.05
C THR A 152 -4.53 -1.16 21.52
N HIS A 153 -4.67 -2.41 21.96
CA HIS A 153 -5.76 -3.32 21.59
C HIS A 153 -6.24 -4.10 22.81
N VAL A 154 -7.46 -4.63 22.76
CA VAL A 154 -8.01 -5.50 23.81
C VAL A 154 -7.61 -6.96 23.52
N VAL A 155 -6.93 -7.60 24.46
CA VAL A 155 -6.54 -9.02 24.41
C VAL A 155 -6.98 -9.70 25.69
N ASP A 156 -7.81 -10.73 25.56
CA ASP A 156 -8.45 -11.44 26.69
C ASP A 156 -9.20 -10.48 27.64
N GLY A 157 -9.91 -9.50 27.05
CA GLY A 157 -10.69 -8.50 27.80
C GLY A 157 -9.85 -7.41 28.49
N LYS A 158 -8.55 -7.34 28.25
CA LYS A 158 -7.66 -6.32 28.84
C LYS A 158 -6.96 -5.51 27.76
N GLU A 159 -6.88 -4.20 27.95
CA GLU A 159 -6.06 -3.35 27.10
C GLU A 159 -4.58 -3.72 27.24
N ARG A 160 -3.91 -3.85 26.09
CA ARG A 160 -2.47 -4.11 25.99
C ARG A 160 -1.88 -3.26 24.88
N GLU A 161 -0.68 -2.76 25.12
CA GLU A 161 0.14 -2.19 24.06
C GLU A 161 0.86 -3.33 23.31
N LEU A 162 0.72 -3.35 21.99
CA LEU A 162 1.25 -4.38 21.11
C LEU A 162 2.08 -3.75 20.00
N VAL A 163 3.12 -4.46 19.56
CA VAL A 163 3.84 -4.15 18.31
C VAL A 163 3.18 -4.93 17.17
N VAL A 164 2.20 -4.31 16.53
CA VAL A 164 1.43 -4.92 15.44
C VAL A 164 2.26 -4.90 14.16
N HIS A 165 2.67 -6.08 13.69
CA HIS A 165 3.43 -6.25 12.46
C HIS A 165 2.48 -6.48 11.28
N ARG A 166 2.50 -5.58 10.30
CA ARG A 166 1.73 -5.70 9.06
C ARG A 166 2.67 -5.86 7.87
N LYS A 167 2.55 -6.96 7.15
CA LYS A 167 3.29 -7.25 5.91
C LYS A 167 2.29 -7.65 4.83
N GLY A 168 2.07 -6.78 3.85
CA GLY A 168 0.99 -6.94 2.88
C GLY A 168 -0.41 -6.84 3.50
N ALA A 169 -0.55 -6.09 4.59
CA ALA A 169 -1.81 -5.84 5.29
C ALA A 169 -1.91 -4.36 5.65
N THR A 170 -3.10 -3.78 5.61
CA THR A 170 -3.32 -2.37 5.93
C THR A 170 -3.92 -2.23 7.32
N ARG A 171 -3.72 -1.07 7.96
CA ARG A 171 -4.49 -0.69 9.15
C ARG A 171 -5.91 -0.32 8.72
N ALA A 172 -6.91 -0.72 9.50
CA ALA A 172 -8.33 -0.59 9.21
C ALA A 172 -9.12 -0.21 10.48
N PHE A 173 -8.71 0.88 11.14
CA PHE A 173 -9.36 1.35 12.36
C PHE A 173 -10.82 1.72 12.12
N GLY A 174 -11.69 1.28 13.03
CA GLY A 174 -13.14 1.50 12.95
C GLY A 174 -13.58 2.94 13.23
N PRO A 175 -14.89 3.21 13.11
CA PRO A 175 -15.51 4.46 13.54
C PRO A 175 -15.14 4.84 14.98
N GLY A 176 -15.12 6.14 15.26
CA GLY A 176 -14.85 6.70 16.59
C GLY A 176 -13.38 6.68 17.02
N HIS A 177 -12.52 5.88 16.37
CA HIS A 177 -11.14 5.70 16.82
C HIS A 177 -10.34 7.02 16.75
N PRO A 178 -9.62 7.41 17.83
CA PRO A 178 -9.01 8.75 17.95
C PRO A 178 -7.90 9.00 16.92
N ALA A 179 -7.21 7.95 16.46
CA ALA A 179 -6.17 8.06 15.44
C ALA A 179 -6.70 8.23 14.00
N VAL A 180 -8.02 8.16 13.79
CA VAL A 180 -8.66 8.45 12.50
C VAL A 180 -8.87 9.97 12.38
N PRO A 181 -8.55 10.60 11.22
CA PRO A 181 -8.82 12.01 10.98
C PRO A 181 -10.27 12.38 11.32
N VAL A 182 -10.49 13.61 11.78
CA VAL A 182 -11.80 14.05 12.30
C VAL A 182 -12.89 13.89 11.25
N GLU A 183 -12.56 14.20 10.00
CA GLU A 183 -13.42 14.16 8.82
C GLU A 183 -13.93 12.75 8.51
N TYR A 184 -13.15 11.72 8.88
CA TYR A 184 -13.46 10.32 8.61
C TYR A 184 -13.86 9.56 9.86
N ARG A 185 -13.73 10.16 11.05
CA ARG A 185 -13.88 9.47 12.32
C ARG A 185 -15.24 8.83 12.49
N GLU A 186 -16.31 9.45 12.01
CA GLU A 186 -17.65 8.87 12.09
C GLU A 186 -17.86 7.62 11.23
N VAL A 187 -17.15 7.51 10.11
CA VAL A 187 -17.33 6.40 9.16
C VAL A 187 -16.26 5.33 9.29
N GLY A 188 -15.11 5.66 9.86
CA GLY A 188 -13.94 4.79 10.01
C GLY A 188 -12.78 5.19 9.10
N GLN A 189 -11.63 4.55 9.27
CA GLN A 189 -10.44 4.86 8.50
C GLN A 189 -10.59 4.42 7.03
N PRO A 190 -10.23 5.25 6.04
CA PRO A 190 -10.06 4.79 4.67
C PRO A 190 -9.05 3.65 4.58
N VAL A 191 -9.37 2.64 3.79
CA VAL A 191 -8.54 1.46 3.52
C VAL A 191 -8.38 1.35 2.01
N LEU A 192 -7.17 1.62 1.51
CA LEU A 192 -6.88 1.69 0.09
C LEU A 192 -6.34 0.36 -0.40
N ILE A 193 -7.04 -0.27 -1.34
CA ILE A 193 -6.70 -1.57 -1.91
C ILE A 193 -6.31 -1.38 -3.38
N PRO A 194 -5.03 -1.11 -3.67
CA PRO A 194 -4.55 -1.09 -5.05
C PRO A 194 -4.79 -2.46 -5.70
N GLY A 195 -5.34 -2.42 -6.90
CA GLY A 195 -5.37 -3.53 -7.83
C GLY A 195 -4.00 -3.78 -8.45
N ASP A 196 -4.02 -4.49 -9.56
CA ASP A 196 -2.85 -4.74 -10.40
C ASP A 196 -3.03 -4.02 -11.73
N MET A 197 -1.92 -3.82 -12.46
CA MET A 197 -1.92 -3.07 -13.71
C MET A 197 -3.04 -3.53 -14.64
N GLY A 198 -4.00 -2.62 -14.89
CA GLY A 198 -5.13 -2.87 -15.78
C GLY A 198 -6.29 -3.63 -15.15
N ARG A 199 -6.40 -3.68 -13.81
CA ARG A 199 -7.59 -4.15 -13.10
C ARG A 199 -8.06 -3.12 -12.09
N TYR A 200 -9.29 -3.26 -11.64
CA TYR A 200 -9.90 -2.35 -10.69
C TYR A 200 -9.15 -2.30 -9.36
N SER A 201 -9.23 -1.15 -8.71
CA SER A 201 -8.82 -0.93 -7.32
C SER A 201 -10.07 -0.72 -6.46
N PHE A 202 -9.93 -0.81 -5.13
CA PHE A 202 -11.05 -0.55 -4.21
C PHE A 202 -10.66 0.42 -3.11
N VAL A 203 -11.64 1.23 -2.69
CA VAL A 203 -11.61 1.95 -1.42
C VAL A 203 -12.59 1.26 -0.48
N LEU A 204 -12.08 0.85 0.68
CA LEU A 204 -12.86 0.29 1.77
C LEU A 204 -12.79 1.23 2.98
N VAL A 205 -13.52 0.88 4.03
CA VAL A 205 -13.48 1.56 5.33
C VAL A 205 -13.30 0.57 6.47
N GLY A 206 -12.50 0.95 7.46
CA GLY A 206 -12.25 0.17 8.68
C GLY A 206 -13.51 -0.02 9.53
N THR A 207 -13.49 -1.02 10.41
CA THR A 207 -14.66 -1.48 11.16
C THR A 207 -14.32 -1.76 12.62
N GLU A 208 -15.32 -1.79 13.49
CA GLU A 208 -15.16 -2.25 14.87
C GLU A 208 -14.73 -3.72 14.92
N LYS A 209 -15.30 -4.56 14.05
CA LYS A 209 -14.94 -5.97 13.95
C LYS A 209 -13.46 -6.19 13.60
N ALA A 210 -12.85 -5.31 12.79
CA ALA A 210 -11.41 -5.35 12.58
C ALA A 210 -10.62 -5.08 13.87
N MET A 211 -11.09 -4.14 14.71
CA MET A 211 -10.47 -3.86 16.00
C MET A 211 -10.52 -5.08 16.93
N GLU A 212 -11.61 -5.84 16.88
CA GLU A 212 -11.82 -7.03 17.69
C GLU A 212 -11.04 -8.26 17.20
N GLU A 213 -11.03 -8.52 15.90
CA GLU A 213 -10.54 -9.79 15.35
C GLU A 213 -9.13 -9.73 14.77
N THR A 214 -8.68 -8.56 14.31
CA THR A 214 -7.47 -8.44 13.47
C THR A 214 -6.53 -7.31 13.92
N PHE A 215 -6.67 -6.82 15.14
CA PHE A 215 -5.91 -5.68 15.66
C PHE A 215 -6.04 -4.44 14.73
N GLY A 216 -7.27 -4.18 14.29
CA GLY A 216 -7.59 -3.11 13.36
C GLY A 216 -6.86 -3.26 12.03
N SER A 217 -6.92 -4.43 11.39
CA SER A 217 -6.20 -4.72 10.14
C SER A 217 -7.09 -5.29 9.05
N SER A 218 -6.75 -5.01 7.79
CA SER A 218 -7.39 -5.58 6.61
C SER A 218 -6.37 -5.91 5.51
N CYS A 219 -6.83 -6.36 4.35
CA CYS A 219 -5.99 -6.70 3.20
C CYS A 219 -5.28 -5.46 2.61
N HIS A 220 -4.32 -5.69 1.73
CA HIS A 220 -3.65 -4.64 0.95
C HIS A 220 -3.93 -4.72 -0.55
N GLY A 221 -4.15 -5.90 -1.11
CA GLY A 221 -4.36 -6.10 -2.55
C GLY A 221 -4.58 -7.57 -2.87
N ALA A 222 -4.67 -7.89 -4.17
CA ALA A 222 -4.91 -9.24 -4.68
C ALA A 222 -3.90 -10.30 -4.17
N GLY A 223 -2.64 -9.90 -4.02
CA GLY A 223 -1.55 -10.83 -3.78
C GLY A 223 -1.14 -11.60 -5.04
N ARG A 224 0.16 -11.83 -5.18
CA ARG A 224 0.74 -12.41 -6.39
C ARG A 224 0.54 -13.93 -6.43
N ARG A 225 0.09 -14.48 -7.56
CA ARG A 225 -0.10 -15.93 -7.79
C ARG A 225 0.98 -16.56 -8.70
N MET A 226 1.67 -15.76 -9.51
CA MET A 226 2.76 -16.23 -10.38
C MET A 226 4.08 -15.57 -10.00
N SER A 227 5.21 -16.28 -9.99
CA SER A 227 6.52 -15.62 -9.92
C SER A 227 6.75 -14.68 -11.12
N ARG A 228 7.68 -13.72 -11.00
CA ARG A 228 8.06 -12.83 -12.12
C ARG A 228 8.54 -13.60 -13.35
N ARG A 229 9.27 -14.70 -13.12
CA ARG A 229 9.72 -15.60 -14.18
C ARG A 229 8.57 -16.30 -14.88
N GLN A 230 7.56 -16.75 -14.13
CA GLN A 230 6.35 -17.37 -14.71
C GLN A 230 5.53 -16.35 -15.50
N ALA A 231 5.34 -15.13 -14.98
CA ALA A 231 4.65 -14.05 -15.69
C ALA A 231 5.34 -13.71 -17.02
N LYS A 232 6.68 -13.56 -17.02
CA LYS A 232 7.48 -13.36 -18.25
C LYS A 232 7.25 -14.46 -19.28
N LYS A 233 7.17 -15.72 -18.84
CA LYS A 233 6.93 -16.86 -19.73
C LYS A 233 5.52 -16.82 -20.31
N ALA A 234 4.51 -16.52 -19.49
CA ALA A 234 3.10 -16.43 -19.89
C ALA A 234 2.83 -15.26 -20.85
N ALA A 235 3.54 -14.14 -20.68
CA ALA A 235 3.44 -12.95 -21.52
C ALA A 235 4.28 -13.01 -22.81
N ARG A 236 4.99 -14.11 -23.07
CA ARG A 236 5.91 -14.19 -24.21
C ARG A 236 5.15 -14.03 -25.53
N GLY A 237 5.57 -13.07 -26.35
CA GLY A 237 4.94 -12.78 -27.65
C GLY A 237 3.71 -11.87 -27.57
N ARG A 238 3.24 -11.53 -26.37
CA ARG A 238 2.10 -10.63 -26.18
C ARG A 238 2.49 -9.16 -26.30
N ALA A 239 1.52 -8.36 -26.71
CA ALA A 239 1.61 -6.91 -26.83
C ALA A 239 0.82 -6.26 -25.68
N ILE A 240 1.28 -6.44 -24.44
CA ILE A 240 0.56 -6.03 -23.22
C ILE A 240 0.07 -4.57 -23.27
N HIS A 241 0.86 -3.64 -23.83
CA HIS A 241 0.41 -2.25 -24.00
C HIS A 241 -0.86 -2.13 -24.87
N ARG A 242 -0.92 -2.87 -26.00
CA ARG A 242 -2.10 -2.89 -26.87
C ARG A 242 -3.29 -3.54 -26.19
N GLU A 243 -3.06 -4.64 -25.47
CA GLU A 243 -4.14 -5.32 -24.73
C GLU A 243 -4.76 -4.41 -23.65
N LEU A 244 -3.97 -3.49 -23.07
CA LEU A 244 -4.46 -2.47 -22.16
C LEU A 244 -5.16 -1.32 -22.92
N GLU A 245 -4.59 -0.83 -24.01
CA GLU A 245 -5.19 0.21 -24.86
C GLU A 245 -6.54 -0.23 -25.45
N ASP A 246 -6.66 -1.49 -25.89
CA ASP A 246 -7.90 -2.09 -26.39
C ASP A 246 -9.01 -2.12 -25.32
N ARG A 247 -8.63 -2.03 -24.04
CA ARG A 247 -9.52 -1.92 -22.87
C ARG A 247 -9.70 -0.48 -22.40
N GLY A 248 -9.17 0.51 -23.13
CA GLY A 248 -9.24 1.93 -22.79
C GLY A 248 -8.23 2.38 -21.73
N ILE A 249 -7.19 1.58 -21.47
CA ILE A 249 -6.22 1.84 -20.41
C ILE A 249 -4.90 2.26 -21.05
N TYR A 250 -4.57 3.55 -20.97
CA TYR A 250 -3.29 4.05 -21.45
C TYR A 250 -2.17 3.62 -20.50
N SER A 251 -1.04 3.14 -21.01
CA SER A 251 0.05 2.65 -20.16
C SER A 251 1.41 3.22 -20.58
N MET A 252 2.16 3.69 -19.59
CA MET A 252 3.56 4.11 -19.72
C MET A 252 4.41 3.33 -18.73
N ALA A 253 5.55 2.82 -19.19
CA ALA A 253 6.48 2.10 -18.34
C ALA A 253 7.93 2.44 -18.69
N ALA A 254 8.81 2.47 -17.70
CA ALA A 254 10.25 2.67 -17.92
C ALA A 254 10.87 1.58 -18.82
N SER A 255 10.28 0.37 -18.84
CA SER A 255 10.69 -0.70 -19.75
C SER A 255 9.53 -1.63 -20.09
N ARG A 256 9.64 -2.30 -21.25
CA ARG A 256 8.72 -3.39 -21.63
C ARG A 256 8.76 -4.55 -20.62
N ALA A 257 9.90 -4.78 -19.98
CA ALA A 257 10.06 -5.85 -19.00
C ALA A 257 9.20 -5.60 -17.74
N THR A 258 9.11 -4.35 -17.26
CA THR A 258 8.29 -3.99 -16.10
C THR A 258 6.81 -4.31 -16.36
N MET A 259 6.29 -4.01 -17.55
CA MET A 259 4.90 -4.33 -17.91
C MET A 259 4.64 -5.83 -17.93
N VAL A 260 5.58 -6.58 -18.51
CA VAL A 260 5.49 -8.04 -18.66
C VAL A 260 5.55 -8.80 -17.32
N GLU A 261 6.29 -8.28 -16.34
CA GLU A 261 6.35 -8.88 -15.00
C GLU A 261 5.05 -8.71 -14.20
N GLU A 262 4.21 -7.74 -14.59
CA GLU A 262 3.07 -7.26 -13.82
C GLU A 262 1.75 -7.43 -14.57
N ILE A 263 1.66 -8.40 -15.49
CA ILE A 263 0.42 -8.74 -16.18
C ILE A 263 -0.71 -9.06 -15.16
N PRO A 264 -1.98 -8.72 -15.45
CA PRO A 264 -3.12 -9.00 -14.58
C PRO A 264 -3.18 -10.43 -14.04
N GLU A 265 -2.87 -11.41 -14.88
CA GLU A 265 -2.92 -12.84 -14.58
C GLU A 265 -1.85 -13.29 -13.57
N ALA A 266 -0.84 -12.46 -13.32
CA ALA A 266 0.18 -12.73 -12.31
C ALA A 266 -0.36 -12.63 -10.87
N TYR A 267 -1.59 -12.14 -10.70
CA TYR A 267 -2.21 -11.86 -9.41
C TYR A 267 -3.58 -12.54 -9.26
N LYS A 268 -4.03 -12.74 -8.01
CA LYS A 268 -5.41 -13.21 -7.74
C LYS A 268 -6.42 -12.13 -8.13
N ASP A 269 -7.71 -12.42 -8.28
CA ASP A 269 -8.66 -11.32 -8.45
C ASP A 269 -8.75 -10.50 -7.15
N VAL A 270 -8.62 -9.18 -7.24
CA VAL A 270 -8.74 -8.32 -6.06
C VAL A 270 -10.19 -8.25 -5.56
N ALA A 271 -11.18 -8.49 -6.43
CA ALA A 271 -12.57 -8.60 -6.03
C ALA A 271 -12.78 -9.75 -5.05
N ASP A 272 -12.24 -10.94 -5.34
CA ASP A 272 -12.33 -12.10 -4.45
C ASP A 272 -11.76 -11.81 -3.05
N VAL A 273 -10.64 -11.07 -3.00
CA VAL A 273 -10.01 -10.67 -1.74
C VAL A 273 -10.88 -9.66 -0.98
N VAL A 274 -11.44 -8.68 -1.70
CA VAL A 274 -12.32 -7.67 -1.12
C VAL A 274 -13.63 -8.28 -0.61
N GLU A 275 -14.23 -9.21 -1.35
CA GLU A 275 -15.42 -9.93 -0.92
C GLU A 275 -15.16 -10.77 0.33
N ALA A 276 -13.98 -11.41 0.43
CA ALA A 276 -13.63 -12.16 1.63
C ALA A 276 -13.49 -11.27 2.87
N VAL A 277 -12.84 -10.10 2.76
CA VAL A 277 -12.69 -9.18 3.93
C VAL A 277 -14.01 -8.51 4.31
N GLU A 278 -14.88 -8.23 3.33
CA GLU A 278 -16.21 -7.69 3.58
C GLU A 278 -17.15 -8.73 4.19
N GLY A 279 -17.14 -9.97 3.68
CA GLY A 279 -17.88 -11.07 4.26
C GLY A 279 -17.43 -11.41 5.68
N ALA A 280 -16.13 -11.27 5.97
CA ALA A 280 -15.61 -11.35 7.34
C ALA A 280 -16.01 -10.13 8.19
N GLY A 281 -16.40 -9.01 7.57
CA GLY A 281 -16.80 -7.78 8.25
C GLY A 281 -15.65 -6.93 8.76
N ILE A 282 -14.40 -7.24 8.40
CA ILE A 282 -13.19 -6.52 8.86
C ILE A 282 -12.87 -5.28 8.01
N ALA A 283 -13.54 -5.10 6.87
CA ALA A 283 -13.60 -3.84 6.13
C ALA A 283 -14.89 -3.81 5.30
N ARG A 284 -15.45 -2.63 5.03
CA ARG A 284 -16.67 -2.48 4.20
C ARG A 284 -16.34 -1.80 2.88
N LYS A 285 -16.92 -2.22 1.76
CA LYS A 285 -16.69 -1.55 0.47
C LYS A 285 -17.26 -0.13 0.50
N VAL A 286 -16.50 0.82 -0.05
CA VAL A 286 -16.92 2.20 -0.25
C VAL A 286 -17.02 2.52 -1.73
N ALA A 287 -15.95 2.26 -2.49
CA ALA A 287 -15.92 2.55 -3.92
C ALA A 287 -15.08 1.52 -4.70
N LYS A 288 -15.47 1.29 -5.96
CA LYS A 288 -14.66 0.58 -6.96
C LYS A 288 -14.09 1.59 -7.94
N LEU A 289 -12.82 1.41 -8.27
CA LEU A 289 -12.06 2.29 -9.14
C LEU A 289 -11.66 1.51 -10.40
N LEU A 290 -11.78 2.14 -11.57
CA LEU A 290 -11.36 1.56 -12.85
C LEU A 290 -10.20 2.36 -13.44
N PRO A 291 -9.08 1.72 -13.78
CA PRO A 291 -7.95 2.41 -14.38
C PRO A 291 -8.23 2.86 -15.81
N ILE A 292 -7.82 4.09 -16.09
CA ILE A 292 -7.79 4.68 -17.44
C ILE A 292 -6.37 5.04 -17.86
N GLY A 293 -5.43 5.15 -16.91
CA GLY A 293 -4.03 5.46 -17.19
C GLY A 293 -3.09 4.88 -16.13
N VAL A 294 -2.02 4.19 -16.51
CA VAL A 294 -1.03 3.63 -15.59
C VAL A 294 0.38 4.06 -15.96
N VAL A 295 1.13 4.57 -14.99
CA VAL A 295 2.57 4.91 -15.11
C VAL A 295 3.38 4.01 -14.18
N LYS A 296 4.28 3.21 -14.75
CA LYS A 296 5.18 2.31 -14.03
C LYS A 296 6.64 2.74 -14.16
N GLY A 297 7.40 2.53 -13.08
CA GLY A 297 8.85 2.78 -13.07
C GLY A 297 9.70 1.60 -13.52
#